data_AF-K5XAT8-F1
#
_entry.id   AF-K5XAT8-F1
#
_cell.length_a   1.000
_cell.length_b   1.000
_cell.length_c   1.000
_cell.angle_alpha   90.00
_cell.angle_beta   90.00
_cell.angle_gamma   90.00
#
_symmetry.space_group_name_H-M   'P 1'
#
loop_
_entity.id
_entity.type
_entity.pdbx_description
1 polymer ?
#
loop_
_entity_poly.entity_id
_entity_poly.type
_entity_poly.pdbx_seq_one_letter_code
_entity_poly.pdbx_strand_id
1 'polypeptide(L)'
;MDPSGKLIYTRNNAVLSGNLQTIQDVAIADGNRIPLAIKELGTTEVFPTSITHSPNGRFVTVVGDGEYIVYTALAWRNKAFGNGSSFAWADDSNTYAVLEGRTKVRVYKNFRERTTAPMKGAGSWALEGVHGGALLGARGSGFVVFWDWETGNVVRRIDVDAKNIFWSGTGELVAVCGEDSYYVLRFDRDAYNAKLESGAEILDEGVEEAFDLVAEIPEGAKTANWVGDCFIYTTASNRLNYFVGSESYTITPFDQPLYLLGYIPAHSRVYLGDKDVNIFSYALSLSLVEYQTAVLRGDMDAADEILPSIPKEQRAKVATFLEGRGLKELALQVTTDPDHKFDLSLQLDDLDAAVEIARTVPELEAETKWKAIGDRALAVWRFDLARESFEKAGDLGSLMLLLLSIGDRDGLEKLARNAEEKGQNNLAFAALLQLGAPAACVDLLVKTQRAPEAAMFARTYVPSKVPEAVQAWKDELTVKGRAKLASAIPDPIEHPELFEEGWKDAVAREQAAEKQHPPLPISESTSTATVATEATTDAETEEDYVDA
;
A
#
# COMPACT_ATOMS: atom_id res chain seq x y z
N MET A 1 19.43 11.71 22.24
CA MET A 1 19.09 10.72 23.28
C MET A 1 20.19 9.67 23.29
N ASP A 2 20.52 9.05 24.42
CA ASP A 2 21.41 7.88 24.41
C ASP A 2 20.66 6.58 24.03
N PRO A 3 21.36 5.49 23.68
CA PRO A 3 20.70 4.22 23.35
C PRO A 3 19.88 3.62 24.50
N SER A 4 20.13 4.02 25.75
CA SER A 4 19.39 3.55 26.93
C SER A 4 18.07 4.31 27.16
N GLY A 5 17.78 5.34 26.35
CA GLY A 5 16.57 6.16 26.49
C GLY A 5 16.75 7.36 27.43
N LYS A 6 17.98 7.67 27.84
CA LYS A 6 18.25 8.90 28.59
C LYS A 6 18.27 10.08 27.64
N LEU A 7 17.39 11.04 27.92
CA LEU A 7 17.35 12.32 27.25
C LEU A 7 18.06 13.36 28.09
N ILE A 8 18.94 14.13 27.45
CA ILE A 8 19.55 15.32 28.01
C ILE A 8 19.40 16.42 26.97
N TYR A 9 18.90 17.57 27.40
CA TYR A 9 18.72 18.74 26.56
C TYR A 9 18.96 20.01 27.40
N THR A 10 19.17 21.12 26.73
CA THR A 10 19.37 22.42 27.37
C THR A 10 18.23 23.36 27.06
N ARG A 11 17.85 24.16 28.06
CA ARG A 11 16.99 25.33 27.88
C ARG A 11 17.77 26.55 28.35
N ASN A 12 18.25 27.35 27.40
CA ASN A 12 19.29 28.34 27.65
C ASN A 12 20.52 27.64 28.28
N ASN A 13 20.90 28.04 29.49
CA ASN A 13 22.06 27.47 30.17
C ASN A 13 21.70 26.31 31.12
N ALA A 14 20.41 26.07 31.40
CA ALA A 14 19.98 25.00 32.29
C ALA A 14 19.97 23.66 31.55
N VAL A 15 20.61 22.65 32.15
CA VAL A 15 20.68 21.29 31.62
C VAL A 15 19.62 20.44 32.30
N LEU A 16 18.71 19.94 31.49
CA LEU A 16 17.59 19.13 31.91
C LEU A 16 17.80 17.70 31.40
N SER A 17 17.40 16.73 32.21
CA SER A 17 17.42 15.33 31.86
C SER A 17 16.10 14.67 32.17
N GLY A 18 15.73 13.70 31.35
CA GLY A 18 14.69 12.74 31.71
C GLY A 18 15.00 11.38 31.16
N ASN A 19 14.30 10.38 31.66
CA ASN A 19 14.50 8.99 31.28
C ASN A 19 13.24 8.46 30.61
N LEU A 20 13.37 8.02 29.35
CA LEU A 20 12.29 7.43 28.58
C LEU A 20 12.16 5.93 28.83
N GLN A 21 13.17 5.27 29.41
CA GLN A 21 13.17 3.83 29.72
C GLN A 21 12.08 3.45 30.73
N THR A 22 11.75 4.35 31.68
CA THR A 22 10.78 4.07 32.75
C THR A 22 9.31 4.12 32.28
N ILE A 23 9.06 4.29 30.99
CA ILE A 23 7.73 4.55 30.42
C ILE A 23 7.14 3.26 29.77
N GLN A 24 7.79 2.10 29.94
CA GLN A 24 7.36 0.81 29.36
C GLN A 24 5.89 0.43 29.63
N ASP A 25 5.36 0.79 30.80
CA ASP A 25 4.07 0.27 31.27
C ASP A 25 2.85 1.11 30.85
N VAL A 26 3.03 2.18 30.08
CA VAL A 26 1.91 3.01 29.60
C VAL A 26 1.64 2.67 28.14
N ALA A 27 0.44 2.19 27.83
CA ALA A 27 -0.04 2.07 26.46
C ALA A 27 -0.15 3.47 25.84
N ILE A 28 0.95 3.95 25.27
CA ILE A 28 1.02 5.26 24.62
C ILE A 28 0.47 5.10 23.21
N ALA A 29 -0.68 5.72 22.94
CA ALA A 29 -1.17 5.85 21.57
C ALA A 29 -0.20 6.70 20.75
N ASP A 30 -0.08 6.36 19.47
CA ASP A 30 0.81 7.06 18.54
C ASP A 30 0.46 8.54 18.42
N GLY A 31 1.49 9.40 18.38
CA GLY A 31 1.31 10.86 18.28
C GLY A 31 0.92 11.55 19.58
N ASN A 32 0.75 10.82 20.69
CA ASN A 32 0.50 11.45 21.98
C ASN A 32 1.77 11.94 22.65
N ARG A 33 1.65 13.07 23.36
CA ARG A 33 2.71 13.62 24.19
C ARG A 33 2.97 12.73 25.40
N ILE A 34 4.23 12.43 25.63
CA ILE A 34 4.68 11.62 26.75
C ILE A 34 4.97 12.53 27.96
N PRO A 35 4.38 12.28 29.14
CA PRO A 35 4.75 12.98 30.36
C PRO A 35 6.11 12.48 30.84
N LEU A 36 7.14 13.32 30.75
CA LEU A 36 8.49 13.02 31.21
C LEU A 36 8.74 13.67 32.57
N ALA A 37 9.25 12.91 33.54
CA ALA A 37 9.79 13.47 34.77
C ALA A 37 11.14 14.14 34.47
N ILE A 38 11.16 15.47 34.46
CA ILE A 38 12.35 16.26 34.17
C ILE A 38 13.12 16.52 35.46
N LYS A 39 14.43 16.24 35.43
CA LYS A 39 15.39 16.54 36.50
C LYS A 39 16.44 17.51 35.97
N GLU A 40 16.74 18.55 36.74
CA GLU A 40 17.86 19.43 36.44
C GLU A 40 19.19 18.76 36.85
N LEU A 41 20.12 18.67 35.91
CA LEU A 41 21.46 18.10 36.14
C LEU A 41 22.48 19.16 36.55
N GLY A 42 22.30 20.39 36.06
CA GLY A 42 23.21 21.51 36.32
C GLY A 42 23.08 22.58 35.25
N THR A 43 24.14 23.38 35.10
CA THR A 43 24.23 24.44 34.08
C THR A 43 25.40 24.20 33.14
N THR A 44 25.34 24.83 31.97
CA THR A 44 26.44 24.92 31.00
C THR A 44 27.09 26.30 31.09
N GLU A 45 28.41 26.34 30.91
CA GLU A 45 29.20 27.58 30.95
C GLU A 45 29.15 28.33 29.61
N VAL A 46 28.95 27.59 28.52
CA VAL A 46 28.84 28.09 27.14
C VAL A 46 27.41 28.03 26.65
N PHE A 47 27.05 28.86 25.67
CA PHE A 47 25.73 28.79 25.05
C PHE A 47 25.66 27.59 24.07
N PRO A 48 24.88 26.54 24.38
CA PRO A 48 24.95 25.28 23.64
C PRO A 48 24.35 25.42 22.24
N THR A 49 25.15 25.19 21.21
CA THR A 49 24.70 25.05 19.81
C THR A 49 24.43 23.61 19.41
N SER A 50 25.15 22.66 20.02
CA SER A 50 24.92 21.23 19.81
C SER A 50 25.22 20.42 21.07
N ILE A 51 24.49 19.31 21.25
CA ILE A 51 24.65 18.39 22.38
C ILE A 51 24.63 16.97 21.85
N THR A 52 25.68 16.22 22.13
CA THR A 52 25.85 14.86 21.59
C THR A 52 26.30 13.92 22.70
N HIS A 53 25.66 12.75 22.81
CA HIS A 53 26.14 11.70 23.70
C HIS A 53 27.30 10.96 23.04
N SER A 54 28.21 10.42 23.85
CA SER A 54 29.10 9.36 23.35
C SER A 54 28.27 8.12 22.96
N PRO A 55 28.74 7.29 22.02
CA PRO A 55 27.98 6.11 21.57
C PRO A 55 27.53 5.18 22.71
N ASN A 56 28.36 5.03 23.75
CA ASN A 56 28.02 4.26 24.96
C ASN A 56 27.16 5.01 26.00
N GLY A 57 26.72 6.25 25.74
CA GLY A 57 25.93 7.09 26.65
C GLY A 57 26.65 7.59 27.91
N ARG A 58 27.93 7.28 28.10
CA ARG A 58 28.70 7.61 29.31
C ARG A 58 29.03 9.09 29.43
N PHE A 59 29.30 9.73 28.30
CA PHE A 59 29.70 11.13 28.21
C PHE A 59 28.70 11.93 27.39
N VAL A 60 28.66 13.23 27.66
CA VAL A 60 27.85 14.20 26.91
C VAL A 60 28.76 15.34 26.55
N THR A 61 28.85 15.63 25.27
CA THR A 61 29.59 16.79 24.76
C THR A 61 28.61 17.91 24.48
N VAL A 62 28.94 19.10 24.98
CA VAL A 62 28.27 20.36 24.64
C VAL A 62 29.25 21.18 23.81
N VAL A 63 28.83 21.62 22.64
CA VAL A 63 29.59 22.56 21.79
C VAL A 63 28.83 23.88 21.75
N GLY A 64 29.53 25.00 21.91
CA GLY A 64 28.95 26.33 21.97
C GLY A 64 30.03 27.40 21.99
N ASP A 65 29.76 28.58 21.40
CA ASP A 65 30.68 29.73 21.40
C ASP A 65 32.11 29.44 20.89
N GLY A 66 32.29 28.42 20.05
CA GLY A 66 33.60 28.00 19.54
C GLY A 66 34.42 27.16 20.51
N GLU A 67 33.80 26.70 21.60
CA GLU A 67 34.36 25.81 22.61
C GLU A 67 33.55 24.51 22.68
N TYR A 68 34.19 23.46 23.17
CA TYR A 68 33.53 22.20 23.51
C TYR A 68 33.84 21.83 24.97
N ILE A 69 32.86 21.21 25.63
CA ILE A 69 33.00 20.68 26.97
C ILE A 69 32.40 19.28 27.02
N VAL A 70 33.17 18.31 27.51
CA VAL A 70 32.72 16.94 27.75
C VAL A 70 32.40 16.75 29.22
N TYR A 71 31.16 16.36 29.51
CA TYR A 71 30.66 16.03 30.84
C TYR A 71 30.42 14.53 30.99
N THR A 72 30.41 14.03 32.22
CA THR A 72 29.83 12.71 32.51
C THR A 72 28.31 12.78 32.49
N ALA A 73 27.65 11.86 31.78
CA ALA A 73 26.19 11.89 31.63
C ALA A 73 25.44 11.75 32.97
N LEU A 74 25.98 10.97 33.91
CA LEU A 74 25.30 10.65 35.18
C LEU A 74 25.35 11.78 36.21
N ALA A 75 26.52 12.38 36.40
CA ALA A 75 26.78 13.32 37.49
C ALA A 75 27.15 14.73 36.99
N TRP A 76 27.07 14.96 35.68
CA TRP A 76 27.38 16.23 35.03
C TRP A 76 28.74 16.82 35.41
N ARG A 77 29.77 15.96 35.54
CA ARG A 77 31.12 16.38 35.92
C ARG A 77 31.96 16.65 34.67
N ASN A 78 32.62 17.80 34.61
CA ASN A 78 33.55 18.13 33.53
C ASN A 78 34.69 17.10 33.47
N LYS A 79 34.99 16.64 32.26
CA LYS A 79 36.07 15.70 31.94
C LYS A 79 37.14 16.27 31.04
N ALA A 80 36.73 17.02 30.03
CA ALA A 80 37.61 17.68 29.09
C ALA A 80 36.92 18.92 28.55
N PHE A 81 37.72 19.90 28.16
CA PHE A 81 37.26 21.12 27.50
C PHE A 81 38.34 21.60 26.53
N GLY A 82 37.95 22.43 25.57
CA GLY A 82 38.87 23.03 24.62
C GLY A 82 38.15 23.86 23.58
N ASN A 83 38.92 24.36 22.60
CA ASN A 83 38.36 25.10 21.48
C ASN A 83 37.88 24.13 20.40
N GLY A 84 36.72 24.39 19.81
CA GLY A 84 36.13 23.57 18.77
C GLY A 84 34.81 24.12 18.27
N SER A 85 34.67 24.28 16.96
CA SER A 85 33.42 24.66 16.29
C SER A 85 32.52 23.45 16.03
N SER A 86 33.10 22.26 15.92
CA SER A 86 32.38 21.00 15.68
C SER A 86 33.10 19.82 16.34
N PHE A 87 32.33 18.80 16.73
CA PHE A 87 32.80 17.68 17.53
C PHE A 87 32.20 16.36 17.03
N ALA A 88 33.01 15.31 16.96
CA ALA A 88 32.59 13.97 16.54
C ALA A 88 33.17 12.88 17.46
N TRP A 89 32.34 11.94 17.90
CA TRP A 89 32.77 10.75 18.63
C TRP A 89 33.09 9.60 17.66
N ALA A 90 34.10 8.81 17.98
CA ALA A 90 34.28 7.48 17.40
C ALA A 90 33.44 6.43 18.16
N ASP A 91 33.18 5.29 17.54
CA ASP A 91 32.35 4.21 18.10
C ASP A 91 32.90 3.63 19.42
N ASP A 92 34.23 3.67 19.60
CA ASP A 92 34.90 3.23 20.83
C ASP A 92 34.55 4.09 22.07
N SER A 93 33.86 5.22 21.87
CA SER A 93 33.46 6.19 22.90
C SER A 93 34.60 6.77 23.74
N ASN A 94 35.84 6.60 23.30
CA ASN A 94 37.07 7.06 23.97
C ASN A 94 37.94 7.92 23.05
N THR A 95 37.72 7.80 21.74
CA THR A 95 38.33 8.60 20.69
C THR A 95 37.31 9.62 20.19
N TYR A 96 37.76 10.85 19.98
CA TYR A 96 36.93 11.91 19.41
C TYR A 96 37.76 12.88 18.59
N ALA A 97 37.11 13.53 17.62
CA ALA A 97 37.70 14.57 16.80
C ALA A 97 37.02 15.91 17.07
N VAL A 98 37.82 16.97 17.00
CA VAL A 98 37.36 18.35 17.16
C VAL A 98 37.87 19.17 15.98
N LEU A 99 36.97 19.95 15.39
CA LEU A 99 37.31 20.94 14.37
C LEU A 99 37.58 22.28 15.05
N GLU A 100 38.82 22.74 15.03
CA GLU A 100 39.20 24.08 15.45
C GLU A 100 39.14 25.05 14.26
N GLY A 101 38.21 26.00 14.32
CA GLY A 101 37.97 26.96 13.23
C GLY A 101 37.33 26.27 12.02
N ARG A 102 38.06 26.23 10.89
CA ARG A 102 37.59 25.62 9.63
C ARG A 102 38.59 24.66 8.98
N THR A 103 39.80 24.52 9.49
CA THR A 103 40.86 23.77 8.79
C THR A 103 41.65 22.83 9.67
N LYS A 104 41.61 22.99 11.00
CA LYS A 104 42.38 22.17 11.93
C LYS A 104 41.50 21.11 12.57
N VAL A 105 41.71 19.85 12.19
CA VAL A 105 41.07 18.70 12.84
C VAL A 105 42.05 18.10 13.84
N ARG A 106 41.68 18.08 15.12
CA ARG A 106 42.45 17.43 16.18
C ARG A 106 41.74 16.18 16.65
N VAL A 107 42.49 15.10 16.84
CA VAL A 107 41.96 13.84 17.35
C VAL A 107 42.51 13.60 18.75
N TYR A 108 41.65 13.16 19.65
CA TYR A 108 41.95 12.87 21.03
C TYR A 108 41.60 11.41 21.31
N LYS A 109 42.43 10.73 22.09
CA LYS A 109 42.15 9.37 22.60
C LYS A 109 42.34 9.36 24.11
N ASN A 110 41.36 8.86 24.86
CA ASN A 110 41.34 8.93 26.32
C ASN A 110 41.54 10.35 26.86
N PHE A 111 40.92 11.35 26.22
CA PHE A 111 41.02 12.77 26.56
C PHE A 111 42.44 13.35 26.48
N ARG A 112 43.33 12.70 25.73
CA ARG A 112 44.67 13.20 25.42
C ARG A 112 44.80 13.39 23.93
N GLU A 113 45.38 14.52 23.54
CA GLU A 113 45.59 14.84 22.12
C GLU A 113 46.53 13.81 21.49
N ARG A 114 46.11 13.25 20.35
CA ARG A 114 46.92 12.37 19.55
C ARG A 114 47.63 13.21 18.48
N THR A 115 48.93 13.43 18.68
CA THR A 115 49.78 14.15 17.72
C THR A 115 50.38 13.22 16.66
N THR A 116 50.31 11.90 16.87
CA THR A 116 50.71 10.89 15.90
C THR A 116 49.56 10.62 14.93
N ALA A 117 49.86 10.51 13.63
CA ALA A 117 48.88 10.31 12.56
C ALA A 117 47.82 11.44 12.45
N PRO A 118 48.23 12.65 12.02
CA PRO A 118 47.29 13.72 11.69
C PRO A 118 46.41 13.29 10.51
N MET A 119 45.18 13.80 10.46
CA MET A 119 44.27 13.55 9.34
C MET A 119 44.88 14.12 8.06
N LYS A 120 45.20 13.26 7.10
CA LYS A 120 45.85 13.67 5.84
C LYS A 120 44.96 14.64 5.08
N GLY A 121 45.55 15.75 4.63
CA GLY A 121 44.86 16.84 3.94
C GLY A 121 44.03 17.78 4.83
N ALA A 122 43.83 17.46 6.11
CA ALA A 122 43.22 18.39 7.06
C ALA A 122 44.13 19.62 7.24
N GLY A 123 43.68 20.78 6.75
CA GLY A 123 44.46 22.01 6.68
C GLY A 123 44.40 22.67 5.31
N SER A 124 44.36 21.87 4.24
CA SER A 124 44.25 22.34 2.86
C SER A 124 42.81 22.62 2.45
N TRP A 125 41.85 21.95 3.12
CA TRP A 125 40.42 22.07 2.84
C TRP A 125 39.69 22.87 3.90
N ALA A 126 38.73 23.69 3.47
CA ALA A 126 37.81 24.37 4.37
C ALA A 126 36.66 23.44 4.73
N LEU A 127 36.60 23.07 6.02
CA LEU A 127 35.61 22.20 6.62
C LEU A 127 34.55 23.03 7.35
N GLU A 128 33.31 22.58 7.26
CA GLU A 128 32.16 23.19 7.93
C GLU A 128 31.72 22.41 9.17
N GLY A 129 32.01 21.11 9.23
CA GLY A 129 31.66 20.27 10.37
C GLY A 129 32.29 18.88 10.29
N VAL A 130 32.35 18.21 11.44
CA VAL A 130 32.81 16.82 11.60
C VAL A 130 31.67 15.94 12.10
N HIS A 131 31.64 14.70 11.64
CA HIS A 131 30.62 13.70 11.94
C HIS A 131 31.30 12.39 12.37
N GLY A 132 30.76 11.80 13.43
CA GLY A 132 31.27 10.56 14.02
C GLY A 132 30.67 9.31 13.39
N GLY A 133 31.20 8.15 13.78
CA GLY A 133 30.79 6.82 13.31
C GLY A 133 32.00 5.91 13.08
N ALA A 134 31.83 4.91 12.21
CA ALA A 134 32.86 3.95 11.87
C ALA A 134 34.12 4.60 11.28
N LEU A 135 33.95 5.70 10.54
CA LEU A 135 35.00 6.57 10.03
C LEU A 135 34.73 8.02 10.47
N LEU A 136 35.79 8.83 10.52
CA LEU A 136 35.63 10.25 10.76
C LEU A 136 35.21 10.92 9.46
N GLY A 137 33.96 11.38 9.38
CA GLY A 137 33.47 12.18 8.28
C GLY A 137 33.70 13.66 8.52
N ALA A 138 34.15 14.41 7.52
CA ALA A 138 34.06 15.87 7.53
C ALA A 138 33.43 16.38 6.24
N ARG A 139 32.61 17.41 6.39
CA ARG A 139 31.91 18.07 5.29
C ARG A 139 32.58 19.41 4.99
N GLY A 140 32.77 19.69 3.70
CA GLY A 140 33.13 21.00 3.17
C GLY A 140 32.14 21.42 2.09
N SER A 141 32.38 22.57 1.46
CA SER A 141 31.56 23.04 0.35
C SER A 141 31.80 22.15 -0.87
N GLY A 142 30.77 21.42 -1.32
CA GLY A 142 30.83 20.53 -2.48
C GLY A 142 31.48 19.17 -2.25
N PHE A 143 31.89 18.81 -1.02
CA PHE A 143 32.50 17.51 -0.76
C PHE A 143 32.33 17.01 0.68
N VAL A 144 32.41 15.70 0.82
CA VAL A 144 32.56 14.96 2.08
C VAL A 144 33.82 14.13 2.00
N VAL A 145 34.62 14.14 3.06
CA VAL A 145 35.82 13.31 3.20
C VAL A 145 35.68 12.37 4.40
N PHE A 146 36.03 11.11 4.21
CA PHE A 146 36.10 10.11 5.26
C PHE A 146 37.55 9.76 5.55
N TRP A 147 37.93 9.81 6.82
CA TRP A 147 39.24 9.36 7.30
C TRP A 147 39.11 8.14 8.19
N ASP A 148 40.15 7.32 8.15
CA ASP A 148 40.34 6.27 9.13
C ASP A 148 40.78 6.87 10.48
N TRP A 149 40.06 6.51 11.55
CA TRP A 149 40.31 7.00 12.89
C TRP A 149 41.72 6.67 13.38
N GLU A 150 42.28 5.52 13.00
CA GLU A 150 43.58 5.07 13.51
C GLU A 150 44.76 5.67 12.73
N THR A 151 44.75 5.51 11.40
CA THR A 151 45.86 5.90 10.52
C THR A 151 45.80 7.35 10.06
N GLY A 152 44.61 7.99 10.08
CA GLY A 152 44.40 9.33 9.53
C GLY A 152 44.50 9.40 8.00
N ASN A 153 44.53 8.25 7.32
CA ASN A 153 44.48 8.19 5.87
C ASN A 153 43.08 8.55 5.35
N VAL A 154 43.03 9.15 4.16
CA VAL A 154 41.77 9.40 3.45
C VAL A 154 41.26 8.06 2.95
N VAL A 155 40.08 7.66 3.41
CA VAL A 155 39.41 6.44 2.93
C VAL A 155 38.72 6.72 1.62
N ARG A 156 37.91 7.79 1.56
CA ARG A 156 37.25 8.25 0.33
C ARG A 156 36.86 9.71 0.45
N ARG A 157 36.96 10.43 -0.66
CA ARG A 157 36.31 11.73 -0.84
C ARG A 157 35.17 11.58 -1.84
N ILE A 158 34.03 12.18 -1.51
CA ILE A 158 32.80 12.13 -2.27
C ILE A 158 32.36 13.55 -2.55
N ASP A 159 32.17 13.91 -3.82
CA ASP A 159 31.77 15.25 -4.21
C ASP A 159 30.24 15.37 -4.11
N VAL A 160 29.78 15.84 -2.95
CA VAL A 160 28.37 16.04 -2.62
C VAL A 160 28.23 17.16 -1.59
N ASP A 161 27.20 18.00 -1.77
CA ASP A 161 26.84 19.06 -0.82
C ASP A 161 26.04 18.48 0.35
N ALA A 162 26.75 17.93 1.34
CA ALA A 162 26.14 17.33 2.52
C ALA A 162 25.90 18.35 3.65
N LYS A 163 24.70 18.30 4.22
CA LYS A 163 24.35 18.99 5.48
C LYS A 163 24.64 18.13 6.69
N ASN A 164 24.37 16.82 6.63
CA ASN A 164 24.58 15.88 7.72
C ASN A 164 25.05 14.51 7.21
N ILE A 165 25.71 13.75 8.08
CA ILE A 165 26.15 12.38 7.82
C ILE A 165 25.74 11.52 9.01
N PHE A 166 25.14 10.36 8.75
CA PHE A 166 24.71 9.39 9.75
C PHE A 166 25.24 8.00 9.40
N TRP A 167 25.98 7.39 10.31
CA TRP A 167 26.46 6.02 10.17
C TRP A 167 25.49 5.02 10.82
N SER A 168 25.38 3.83 10.23
CA SER A 168 24.69 2.70 10.84
C SER A 168 25.46 2.20 12.07
N GLY A 169 24.75 1.55 12.99
CA GLY A 169 25.38 0.96 14.18
C GLY A 169 26.34 -0.20 13.86
N THR A 170 26.20 -0.82 12.68
CA THR A 170 27.13 -1.85 12.16
C THR A 170 28.40 -1.24 11.57
N GLY A 171 28.35 0.03 11.16
CA GLY A 171 29.44 0.70 10.47
C GLY A 171 29.57 0.33 8.99
N GLU A 172 28.63 -0.43 8.44
CA GLU A 172 28.62 -0.86 7.04
C GLU A 172 27.85 0.08 6.12
N LEU A 173 26.88 0.85 6.66
CA LEU A 173 26.07 1.77 5.88
C LEU A 173 26.25 3.20 6.39
N VAL A 174 26.28 4.16 5.46
CA VAL A 174 26.30 5.59 5.77
C VAL A 174 25.29 6.34 4.91
N ALA A 175 24.50 7.21 5.55
CA ALA A 175 23.63 8.15 4.86
C ALA A 175 24.31 9.52 4.82
N VAL A 176 24.51 10.04 3.62
CA VAL A 176 24.99 11.40 3.36
C VAL A 176 23.81 12.26 2.94
N CYS A 177 23.36 13.13 3.83
CA CYS A 177 22.13 13.92 3.66
C CYS A 177 22.44 15.32 3.15
N GLY A 178 21.98 15.63 1.95
CA GLY A 178 21.99 16.98 1.36
C GLY A 178 20.76 17.80 1.75
N GLU A 179 20.47 18.83 0.96
CA GLU A 179 19.29 19.69 1.15
C GLU A 179 18.00 19.04 0.68
N ASP A 180 18.00 18.52 -0.55
CA ASP A 180 16.82 17.97 -1.21
C ASP A 180 16.92 16.47 -1.49
N SER A 181 18.07 15.85 -1.23
CA SER A 181 18.31 14.42 -1.41
C SER A 181 19.22 13.85 -0.33
N TYR A 182 19.22 12.54 -0.17
CA TYR A 182 20.27 11.82 0.56
C TYR A 182 20.73 10.58 -0.20
N TYR A 183 21.99 10.22 0.04
CA TYR A 183 22.67 9.09 -0.58
C TYR A 183 22.99 8.06 0.49
N VAL A 184 22.62 6.82 0.25
CA VAL A 184 22.99 5.68 1.12
C VAL A 184 24.14 4.94 0.46
N LEU A 185 25.27 4.87 1.16
CA LEU A 185 26.48 4.21 0.70
C LEU A 185 26.80 3.03 1.61
N ARG A 186 27.32 1.95 1.03
CA ARG A 186 27.89 0.82 1.76
C ARG A 186 29.40 0.97 1.83
N PHE A 187 29.97 0.83 3.02
CA PHE A 187 31.40 0.85 3.27
C PHE A 187 31.94 -0.58 3.34
N ASP A 188 32.82 -0.93 2.39
CA ASP A 188 33.55 -2.19 2.39
C ASP A 188 34.94 -1.99 3.02
N ARG A 189 35.06 -2.41 4.28
CA ARG A 189 36.32 -2.32 5.04
C ARG A 189 37.39 -3.26 4.49
N ASP A 190 37.02 -4.41 3.94
CA ASP A 190 37.96 -5.40 3.44
C ASP A 190 38.57 -4.93 2.12
N ALA A 191 37.78 -4.31 1.25
CA ALA A 191 38.27 -3.65 0.04
C ALA A 191 39.29 -2.55 0.35
N TYR A 192 39.01 -1.72 1.37
CA TYR A 192 39.96 -0.70 1.84
C TYR A 192 41.26 -1.31 2.36
N ASN A 193 41.17 -2.33 3.22
CA ASN A 193 42.34 -3.01 3.80
C ASN A 193 43.19 -3.70 2.72
N ALA A 194 42.57 -4.38 1.76
CA ALA A 194 43.29 -5.04 0.66
C ALA A 194 44.09 -4.04 -0.19
N LYS A 195 43.55 -2.85 -0.45
CA LYS A 195 44.28 -1.77 -1.15
C LYS A 195 45.42 -1.22 -0.31
N LEU A 196 45.22 -1.08 0.99
CA LEU A 196 46.27 -0.62 1.90
C LEU A 196 47.44 -1.63 1.97
N GLU A 197 47.13 -2.93 1.97
CA GLU A 197 48.12 -4.02 1.92
C GLU A 197 48.82 -4.13 0.56
N SER A 198 48.15 -3.77 -0.54
CA SER A 198 48.76 -3.75 -1.88
C SER A 198 49.86 -2.69 -2.03
N GLY A 199 49.97 -1.75 -1.08
CA GLY A 199 50.98 -0.69 -1.08
C GLY A 199 50.74 0.41 -2.12
N ALA A 200 49.55 0.47 -2.74
CA ALA A 200 49.19 1.53 -3.67
C ALA A 200 49.14 2.90 -2.95
N GLU A 201 49.63 3.95 -3.62
CA GLU A 201 49.52 5.31 -3.09
C GLU A 201 48.04 5.72 -3.03
N ILE A 202 47.54 5.94 -1.81
CA ILE A 202 46.21 6.53 -1.59
C ILE A 202 46.31 8.01 -1.94
N LEU A 203 45.77 8.38 -3.11
CA LEU A 203 45.65 9.75 -3.58
C LEU A 203 44.60 10.53 -2.76
N ASP A 204 44.47 11.83 -3.03
CA ASP A 204 43.57 12.74 -2.30
C ASP A 204 42.08 12.36 -2.39
N GLU A 205 41.69 11.49 -3.33
CA GLU A 205 40.31 10.99 -3.48
C GLU A 205 40.04 9.69 -2.71
N GLY A 206 41.06 9.06 -2.13
CA GLY A 206 40.93 7.79 -1.41
C GLY A 206 40.78 6.56 -2.32
N VAL A 207 40.20 5.50 -1.77
CA VAL A 207 39.94 4.20 -2.42
C VAL A 207 38.50 4.16 -2.90
N GLU A 208 38.29 4.17 -4.22
CA GLU A 208 36.96 4.13 -4.83
C GLU A 208 36.20 2.86 -4.47
N GLU A 209 36.88 1.71 -4.45
CA GLU A 209 36.29 0.40 -4.15
C GLU A 209 35.85 0.25 -2.69
N ALA A 210 36.16 1.22 -1.82
CA ALA A 210 35.74 1.18 -0.41
C ALA A 210 34.28 1.61 -0.19
N PHE A 211 33.65 2.27 -1.17
CA PHE A 211 32.26 2.73 -1.06
C PHE A 211 31.43 2.38 -2.29
N ASP A 212 30.30 1.72 -2.06
CA ASP A 212 29.29 1.43 -3.08
C ASP A 212 28.04 2.28 -2.85
N LEU A 213 27.47 2.85 -3.91
CA LEU A 213 26.16 3.52 -3.84
C LEU A 213 25.04 2.47 -3.79
N VAL A 214 24.29 2.45 -2.69
CA VAL A 214 23.14 1.54 -2.50
C VAL A 214 21.86 2.17 -3.04
N ALA A 215 21.60 3.43 -2.67
CA ALA A 215 20.41 4.14 -3.10
C ALA A 215 20.60 5.67 -3.10
N GLU A 216 19.89 6.33 -4.01
CA GLU A 216 19.69 7.78 -4.04
C GLU A 216 18.21 8.08 -3.84
N ILE A 217 17.90 8.88 -2.82
CA ILE A 217 16.53 9.25 -2.51
C ILE A 217 16.36 10.76 -2.73
N PRO A 218 15.46 11.19 -3.64
CA PRO A 218 15.23 12.59 -3.97
C PRO A 218 14.31 13.27 -2.93
N GLU A 219 14.62 13.07 -1.65
CA GLU A 219 13.93 13.72 -0.54
C GLU A 219 14.96 14.11 0.54
N GLY A 220 14.92 15.35 1.02
CA GLY A 220 15.84 15.83 2.06
C GLY A 220 15.54 15.24 3.44
N ALA A 221 16.55 14.66 4.09
CA ALA A 221 16.47 14.16 5.46
C ALA A 221 16.97 15.21 6.46
N LYS A 222 16.05 15.70 7.32
CA LYS A 222 16.33 16.77 8.29
C LYS A 222 16.99 16.25 9.55
N THR A 223 16.39 15.24 10.17
CA THR A 223 16.97 14.49 11.30
C THR A 223 16.78 13.02 11.04
N ALA A 224 17.78 12.21 11.36
CA ALA A 224 17.74 10.80 11.07
C ALA A 224 18.52 9.98 12.10
N ASN A 225 18.21 8.69 12.14
CA ASN A 225 18.88 7.71 12.99
C ASN A 225 18.78 6.33 12.34
N TRP A 226 19.88 5.57 12.42
CA TRP A 226 19.91 4.19 11.96
C TRP A 226 19.45 3.24 13.05
N VAL A 227 18.75 2.19 12.66
CA VAL A 227 18.38 1.06 13.52
C VAL A 227 18.61 -0.22 12.72
N GLY A 228 19.72 -0.89 13.00
CA GLY A 228 20.23 -1.94 12.10
C GLY A 228 20.46 -1.36 10.69
N ASP A 229 19.84 -1.98 9.69
CA ASP A 229 19.91 -1.55 8.29
C ASP A 229 18.76 -0.61 7.87
N CYS A 230 17.92 -0.21 8.82
CA CYS A 230 16.80 0.69 8.59
C CYS A 230 17.18 2.13 8.95
N PHE A 231 17.02 3.03 7.98
CA PHE A 231 17.29 4.44 8.16
C PHE A 231 15.99 5.21 8.41
N ILE A 232 15.77 5.63 9.65
CA ILE A 232 14.58 6.38 10.04
C ILE A 232 14.89 7.86 9.94
N TYR A 233 14.06 8.64 9.26
CA TYR A 233 14.31 10.05 9.04
C TYR A 233 13.02 10.89 9.03
N THR A 234 13.18 12.17 9.36
CA THR A 234 12.14 13.17 9.20
C THR A 234 12.44 14.10 8.04
N THR A 235 11.39 14.59 7.40
CA THR A 235 11.48 15.37 6.17
C THR A 235 11.09 16.82 6.39
N ALA A 236 11.42 17.69 5.44
CA ALA A 236 11.01 19.10 5.49
C ALA A 236 9.48 19.28 5.39
N SER A 237 8.77 18.28 4.82
CA SER A 237 7.31 18.23 4.72
C SER A 237 6.63 17.67 5.98
N ASN A 238 7.37 17.60 7.09
CA ASN A 238 6.92 17.09 8.39
C ASN A 238 6.39 15.64 8.31
N ARG A 239 7.06 14.77 7.56
CA ARG A 239 6.75 13.33 7.55
C ARG A 239 7.83 12.56 8.28
N LEU A 240 7.44 11.47 8.94
CA LEU A 240 8.35 10.45 9.41
C LEU A 240 8.35 9.29 8.42
N ASN A 241 9.52 9.06 7.85
CA ASN A 241 9.77 8.01 6.88
C ASN A 241 10.84 7.08 7.42
N TYR A 242 10.86 5.87 6.89
CA TYR A 242 11.96 4.93 7.09
C TYR A 242 12.38 4.35 5.74
N PHE A 243 13.67 4.15 5.57
CA PHE A 243 14.27 3.60 4.37
C PHE A 243 14.84 2.22 4.65
N VAL A 244 14.53 1.28 3.76
CA VAL A 244 14.98 -0.11 3.83
C VAL A 244 15.30 -0.59 2.42
N GLY A 245 16.49 -1.18 2.25
CA GLY A 245 16.96 -1.69 0.96
C GLY A 245 17.21 -0.55 -0.02
N SER A 246 16.20 -0.21 -0.82
CA SER A 246 16.25 0.85 -1.84
C SER A 246 15.02 1.77 -1.83
N GLU A 247 14.05 1.52 -0.96
CA GLU A 247 12.77 2.23 -0.94
C GLU A 247 12.54 2.94 0.39
N SER A 248 11.78 4.03 0.34
CA SER A 248 11.34 4.77 1.51
C SER A 248 9.84 4.61 1.71
N TYR A 249 9.46 4.37 2.96
CA TYR A 249 8.08 4.17 3.38
C TYR A 249 7.69 5.23 4.42
N THR A 250 6.49 5.79 4.29
CA THR A 250 5.97 6.75 5.26
C THR A 250 5.31 6.05 6.43
N ILE A 251 5.75 6.38 7.65
CA ILE A 251 5.12 5.94 8.90
C ILE A 251 3.89 6.79 9.16
N THR A 252 4.07 8.11 9.29
CA THR A 252 3.01 9.04 9.67
C THR A 252 3.40 10.49 9.28
N PRO A 253 2.47 11.27 8.72
CA PRO A 253 2.63 12.72 8.56
C PRO A 253 2.37 13.46 9.89
N PHE A 254 2.99 14.62 10.07
CA PHE A 254 2.82 15.47 11.25
C PHE A 254 2.28 16.86 10.87
N ASP A 255 1.47 17.43 11.76
CA ASP A 255 1.02 18.82 11.64
C ASP A 255 2.08 19.84 12.05
N GLN A 256 3.10 19.40 12.80
CA GLN A 256 4.15 20.24 13.38
C GLN A 256 5.55 19.67 13.08
N PRO A 257 6.59 20.53 13.03
CA PRO A 257 7.95 20.08 12.79
C PRO A 257 8.51 19.32 14.01
N LEU A 258 8.56 18.00 13.88
CA LEU A 258 9.17 17.09 14.85
C LEU A 258 10.60 16.71 14.43
N TYR A 259 11.45 16.53 15.44
CA TYR A 259 12.86 16.14 15.29
C TYR A 259 13.07 14.76 15.91
N LEU A 260 13.77 13.88 15.20
CA LEU A 260 14.05 12.53 15.64
C LEU A 260 15.04 12.54 16.82
N LEU A 261 14.67 11.92 17.94
CA LEU A 261 15.54 11.79 19.12
C LEU A 261 16.28 10.46 19.15
N GLY A 262 15.63 9.41 18.66
CA GLY A 262 16.16 8.07 18.49
C GLY A 262 15.10 6.99 18.64
N TYR A 263 15.53 5.73 18.62
CA TYR A 263 14.69 4.55 18.68
C TYR A 263 15.05 3.69 19.90
N ILE A 264 14.05 3.15 20.60
CA ILE A 264 14.27 2.23 21.73
C ILE A 264 13.72 0.85 21.35
N PRO A 265 14.60 -0.14 21.07
CA PRO A 265 14.18 -1.50 20.68
C PRO A 265 13.27 -2.17 21.71
N ALA A 266 13.56 -2.01 23.00
CA ALA A 266 12.77 -2.58 24.08
C ALA A 266 11.29 -2.12 24.06
N HIS A 267 11.00 -0.94 23.51
CA HIS A 267 9.64 -0.40 23.43
C HIS A 267 9.03 -0.59 22.05
N SER A 268 9.83 -0.97 21.05
CA SER A 268 9.46 -0.95 19.64
C SER A 268 8.87 0.40 19.18
N ARG A 269 9.48 1.51 19.64
CA ARG A 269 8.98 2.87 19.42
C ARG A 269 10.07 3.86 19.05
N VAL A 270 9.72 4.74 18.10
CA VAL A 270 10.49 5.92 17.72
C VAL A 270 10.07 7.09 18.60
N TYR A 271 11.05 7.83 19.13
CA TYR A 271 10.81 9.03 19.92
C TYR A 271 11.19 10.28 19.14
N LEU A 272 10.29 11.26 19.13
CA LEU A 272 10.50 12.56 18.50
C LEU A 272 10.27 13.69 19.49
N GLY A 273 10.92 14.83 19.27
CA GLY A 273 10.75 16.05 20.05
C GLY A 273 10.34 17.22 19.17
N ASP A 274 9.50 18.12 19.68
CA ASP A 274 9.28 19.43 19.05
C ASP A 274 10.33 20.47 19.51
N LYS A 275 10.17 21.74 19.09
CA LYS A 275 11.07 22.84 19.49
C LYS A 275 11.01 23.18 20.99
N ASP A 276 9.90 22.88 21.64
CA ASP A 276 9.69 23.11 23.08
C ASP A 276 10.11 21.88 23.91
N VAL A 277 10.67 20.86 23.26
CA VAL A 277 11.09 19.58 23.85
C VAL A 277 9.92 18.80 24.46
N ASN A 278 8.75 18.90 23.85
CA ASN A 278 7.66 17.96 24.07
C ASN A 278 7.96 16.67 23.29
N ILE A 279 7.91 15.54 24.00
CA ILE A 279 8.28 14.25 23.43
C ILE A 279 7.03 13.53 22.96
N PHE A 280 7.09 13.02 21.74
CA PHE A 280 6.08 12.20 21.09
C PHE A 280 6.66 10.82 20.81
N SER A 281 5.80 9.80 20.75
CA SER A 281 6.23 8.46 20.35
C SER A 281 5.32 7.87 19.28
N TYR A 282 5.92 7.07 18.42
CA TYR A 282 5.25 6.34 17.36
C TYR A 282 5.72 4.89 17.36
N ALA A 283 4.78 3.95 17.22
CA ALA A 283 5.10 2.54 17.11
C ALA A 283 5.81 2.25 15.79
N LEU A 284 6.96 1.56 15.89
CA LEU A 284 7.64 0.98 14.75
C LEU A 284 8.23 -0.35 15.20
N SER A 285 7.59 -1.44 14.78
CA SER A 285 8.06 -2.78 15.11
C SER A 285 9.30 -3.11 14.29
N LEU A 286 10.37 -3.53 14.97
CA LEU A 286 11.57 -4.05 14.28
C LEU A 286 11.24 -5.28 13.47
N SER A 287 10.39 -6.18 13.99
CA SER A 287 10.01 -7.41 13.29
C SER A 287 9.35 -7.12 11.94
N LEU A 288 8.56 -6.04 11.83
CA LEU A 288 7.99 -5.61 10.56
C LEU A 288 9.07 -5.16 9.57
N VAL A 289 10.03 -4.38 10.06
CA VAL A 289 11.13 -3.83 9.25
C VAL A 289 12.09 -4.95 8.81
N GLU A 290 12.43 -5.87 9.71
CA GLU A 290 13.24 -7.06 9.43
C GLU A 290 12.56 -7.97 8.42
N TYR A 291 11.24 -8.20 8.57
CA TYR A 291 10.46 -8.94 7.59
C TYR A 291 10.50 -8.28 6.20
N GLN A 292 10.25 -6.98 6.12
CA GLN A 292 10.36 -6.25 4.85
C GLN A 292 11.77 -6.34 4.27
N THR A 293 12.80 -6.27 5.12
CA THR A 293 14.20 -6.40 4.71
C THR A 293 14.50 -7.79 4.14
N ALA A 294 14.02 -8.85 4.79
CA ALA A 294 14.19 -10.23 4.34
C ALA A 294 13.51 -10.45 2.97
N VAL A 295 12.26 -10.00 2.83
CA VAL A 295 11.52 -10.06 1.56
C VAL A 295 12.23 -9.25 0.46
N LEU A 296 12.76 -8.07 0.79
CA LEU A 296 13.54 -7.25 -0.14
C LEU A 296 14.85 -7.91 -0.59
N ARG A 297 15.46 -8.73 0.27
CA ARG A 297 16.65 -9.53 -0.05
C ARG A 297 16.32 -10.81 -0.82
N GLY A 298 15.04 -11.15 -0.95
CA GLY A 298 14.59 -12.41 -1.54
C GLY A 298 14.74 -13.63 -0.62
N ASP A 299 15.01 -13.40 0.67
CA ASP A 299 15.11 -14.46 1.69
C ASP A 299 13.74 -14.69 2.32
N MET A 300 12.95 -15.56 1.68
CA MET A 300 11.59 -15.87 2.12
C MET A 300 11.56 -16.80 3.33
N ASP A 301 12.57 -17.66 3.48
CA ASP A 301 12.67 -18.59 4.61
C ASP A 301 12.83 -17.81 5.93
N ALA A 302 13.73 -16.82 5.94
CA ALA A 302 13.88 -15.92 7.10
C ALA A 302 12.61 -15.09 7.34
N ALA A 303 11.92 -14.65 6.28
CA ALA A 303 10.69 -13.88 6.40
C ALA A 303 9.57 -14.71 7.08
N ASP A 304 9.42 -15.99 6.72
CA ASP A 304 8.42 -16.88 7.29
C ASP A 304 8.67 -17.20 8.77
N GLU A 305 9.93 -17.27 9.20
CA GLU A 305 10.29 -17.40 10.62
C GLU A 305 9.94 -16.14 11.43
N ILE A 306 10.03 -14.96 10.83
CA ILE A 306 9.75 -13.67 11.48
C ILE A 306 8.25 -13.38 11.52
N LEU A 307 7.46 -13.85 10.55
CA LEU A 307 6.03 -13.56 10.41
C LEU A 307 5.20 -13.78 11.70
N PRO A 308 5.39 -14.86 12.50
CA PRO A 308 4.66 -15.07 13.75
C PRO A 308 4.96 -14.03 14.83
N SER A 309 6.13 -13.40 14.79
CA SER A 309 6.53 -12.36 15.76
C SER A 309 5.85 -11.02 15.51
N ILE A 310 5.28 -10.80 14.31
CA ILE A 310 4.62 -9.55 13.94
C ILE A 310 3.24 -9.45 14.60
N PRO A 311 2.94 -8.35 15.31
CA PRO A 311 1.62 -8.11 15.89
C PRO A 311 0.50 -8.13 14.84
N LYS A 312 -0.68 -8.67 15.20
CA LYS A 312 -1.84 -8.77 14.29
C LYS A 312 -2.26 -7.42 13.71
N GLU A 313 -2.15 -6.34 14.48
CA GLU A 313 -2.47 -4.97 14.06
C GLU A 313 -1.64 -4.50 12.86
N GLN A 314 -0.43 -5.03 12.69
CA GLN A 314 0.48 -4.63 11.61
C GLN A 314 0.43 -5.57 10.41
N ARG A 315 -0.32 -6.69 10.49
CA ARG A 315 -0.43 -7.66 9.38
C ARG A 315 -1.12 -7.08 8.15
N ALA A 316 -2.04 -6.14 8.31
CA ALA A 316 -2.62 -5.41 7.18
C ALA A 316 -1.53 -4.68 6.36
N LYS A 317 -0.58 -4.01 7.04
CA LYS A 317 0.55 -3.33 6.39
C LYS A 317 1.48 -4.32 5.67
N VAL A 318 1.73 -5.49 6.29
CA VAL A 318 2.50 -6.57 5.66
C VAL A 318 1.80 -7.06 4.40
N ALA A 319 0.49 -7.29 4.44
CA ALA A 319 -0.27 -7.77 3.29
C ALA A 319 -0.25 -6.77 2.13
N THR A 320 -0.44 -5.47 2.38
CA THR A 320 -0.33 -4.43 1.34
C THR A 320 1.09 -4.35 0.76
N PHE A 321 2.11 -4.50 1.60
CA PHE A 321 3.50 -4.54 1.15
C PHE A 321 3.77 -5.74 0.22
N LEU A 322 3.28 -6.93 0.58
CA LEU A 322 3.40 -8.14 -0.23
C LEU A 322 2.63 -8.02 -1.56
N GLU A 323 1.42 -7.44 -1.53
CA GLU A 323 0.63 -7.17 -2.72
C GLU A 323 1.38 -6.24 -3.70
N GLY A 324 1.99 -5.16 -3.19
CA GLY A 324 2.80 -4.24 -3.99
C GLY A 324 4.02 -4.89 -4.65
N ARG A 325 4.52 -6.00 -4.07
CA ARG A 325 5.60 -6.82 -4.65
C ARG A 325 5.09 -7.87 -5.64
N GLY A 326 3.78 -8.03 -5.80
CA GLY A 326 3.17 -9.07 -6.62
C GLY A 326 3.06 -10.43 -5.92
N LEU A 327 3.43 -10.54 -4.64
CA LEU A 327 3.32 -11.76 -3.85
C LEU A 327 1.91 -11.91 -3.25
N LYS A 328 0.92 -11.96 -4.14
CA LYS A 328 -0.51 -11.90 -3.78
C LYS A 328 -0.98 -13.12 -2.97
N GLU A 329 -0.45 -14.31 -3.27
CA GLU A 329 -0.80 -15.54 -2.54
C GLU A 329 -0.40 -15.46 -1.06
N LEU A 330 0.82 -14.97 -0.78
CA LEU A 330 1.30 -14.74 0.58
C LEU A 330 0.53 -13.60 1.24
N ALA A 331 0.24 -12.52 0.51
CA ALA A 331 -0.59 -11.43 1.01
C ALA A 331 -1.97 -11.94 1.48
N LEU A 332 -2.58 -12.89 0.75
CA LEU A 332 -3.86 -13.50 1.10
C LEU A 332 -3.81 -14.32 2.40
N GLN A 333 -2.68 -14.98 2.68
CA GLN A 333 -2.49 -15.75 3.92
C GLN A 333 -2.24 -14.84 5.12
N VAL A 334 -1.56 -13.71 4.92
CA VAL A 334 -1.18 -12.78 5.99
C VAL A 334 -2.31 -11.82 6.34
N THR A 335 -3.13 -11.42 5.36
CA THR A 335 -4.18 -10.43 5.56
C THR A 335 -5.23 -10.91 6.56
N THR A 336 -5.61 -10.03 7.47
CA THR A 336 -6.67 -10.24 8.45
C THR A 336 -7.94 -9.46 8.12
N ASP A 337 -7.86 -8.54 7.16
CA ASP A 337 -8.95 -7.67 6.77
C ASP A 337 -9.83 -8.36 5.71
N PRO A 338 -11.13 -8.58 5.97
CA PRO A 338 -12.04 -9.21 5.01
C PRO A 338 -12.14 -8.48 3.67
N ASP A 339 -12.06 -7.14 3.65
CA ASP A 339 -12.16 -6.36 2.41
C ASP A 339 -10.93 -6.54 1.55
N HIS A 340 -9.75 -6.37 2.15
CA HIS A 340 -8.49 -6.62 1.45
C HIS A 340 -8.35 -8.08 0.99
N LYS A 341 -8.81 -9.03 1.83
CA LYS A 341 -8.84 -10.45 1.48
C LYS A 341 -9.73 -10.72 0.26
N PHE A 342 -10.89 -10.08 0.20
CA PHE A 342 -11.80 -10.20 -0.94
C PHE A 342 -11.15 -9.71 -2.24
N ASP A 343 -10.53 -8.53 -2.22
CA ASP A 343 -9.85 -7.97 -3.40
C ASP A 343 -8.69 -8.85 -3.86
N LEU A 344 -7.88 -9.37 -2.92
CA LEU A 344 -6.79 -10.30 -3.22
C LEU A 344 -7.31 -11.62 -3.81
N SER A 345 -8.40 -12.18 -3.25
CA SER A 345 -9.03 -13.40 -3.78
C SER A 345 -9.53 -13.20 -5.22
N LEU A 346 -10.16 -12.05 -5.52
CA LEU A 346 -10.57 -11.72 -6.89
C LEU A 346 -9.37 -11.59 -7.84
N GLN A 347 -8.28 -10.97 -7.39
CA GLN A 347 -7.07 -10.83 -8.20
C GLN A 347 -6.35 -12.16 -8.47
N LEU A 348 -6.52 -13.15 -7.59
CA LEU A 348 -5.92 -14.50 -7.68
C LEU A 348 -6.83 -15.53 -8.35
N ASP A 349 -8.03 -15.16 -8.80
CA ASP A 349 -9.04 -16.08 -9.32
C ASP A 349 -9.55 -17.13 -8.31
N ASP A 350 -9.32 -16.90 -7.02
CA ASP A 350 -9.89 -17.70 -5.94
C ASP A 350 -11.31 -17.23 -5.63
N LEU A 351 -12.23 -17.56 -6.55
CA LEU A 351 -13.62 -17.15 -6.50
C LEU A 351 -14.37 -17.82 -5.33
N ASP A 352 -13.94 -19.01 -4.91
CA ASP A 352 -14.59 -19.75 -3.83
C ASP A 352 -14.39 -19.03 -2.48
N ALA A 353 -13.16 -18.57 -2.20
CA ALA A 353 -12.89 -17.72 -1.03
C ALA A 353 -13.63 -16.37 -1.10
N ALA A 354 -13.70 -15.75 -2.30
CA ALA A 354 -14.41 -14.47 -2.47
C ALA A 354 -15.92 -14.60 -2.18
N VAL A 355 -16.53 -15.72 -2.57
CA VAL A 355 -17.95 -16.04 -2.31
C VAL A 355 -18.21 -16.25 -0.82
N GLU A 356 -17.33 -16.97 -0.13
CA GLU A 356 -17.45 -17.14 1.33
C GLU A 356 -17.41 -15.79 2.04
N ILE A 357 -16.50 -14.90 1.65
CA ILE A 357 -16.41 -13.55 2.22
C ILE A 357 -17.68 -12.75 1.91
N ALA A 358 -18.14 -12.71 0.66
CA ALA A 358 -19.33 -11.96 0.27
C ALA A 358 -20.62 -12.41 0.97
N ARG A 359 -20.70 -13.67 1.40
CA ARG A 359 -21.83 -14.19 2.22
C ARG A 359 -21.82 -13.71 3.66
N THR A 360 -20.66 -13.30 4.19
CA THR A 360 -20.54 -12.80 5.58
C THR A 360 -20.82 -11.31 5.73
N VAL A 361 -20.79 -10.56 4.61
CA VAL A 361 -20.95 -9.11 4.56
C VAL A 361 -22.44 -8.74 4.53
N PRO A 362 -22.87 -7.61 5.15
CA PRO A 362 -24.25 -7.14 5.07
C PRO A 362 -24.72 -6.92 3.61
N GLU A 363 -26.00 -7.20 3.33
CA GLU A 363 -26.56 -7.21 1.97
C GLU A 363 -26.29 -5.92 1.16
N LEU A 364 -26.37 -4.75 1.81
CA LEU A 364 -26.13 -3.44 1.17
C LEU A 364 -24.70 -3.26 0.63
N GLU A 365 -23.70 -3.81 1.31
CA GLU A 365 -22.29 -3.78 0.87
C GLU A 365 -21.95 -4.99 0.00
N ALA A 366 -22.72 -6.07 0.12
CA ALA A 366 -22.52 -7.28 -0.65
C ALA A 366 -22.89 -7.08 -2.13
N GLU A 367 -23.82 -6.18 -2.48
CA GLU A 367 -24.23 -5.97 -3.89
C GLU A 367 -23.05 -5.66 -4.83
N THR A 368 -22.17 -4.73 -4.43
CA THR A 368 -20.98 -4.37 -5.22
C THR A 368 -19.96 -5.50 -5.28
N LYS A 369 -19.78 -6.24 -4.18
CA LYS A 369 -18.90 -7.41 -4.12
C LYS A 369 -19.41 -8.54 -5.01
N TRP A 370 -20.69 -8.88 -4.95
CA TRP A 370 -21.31 -9.87 -5.82
C TRP A 370 -21.19 -9.50 -7.29
N LYS A 371 -21.34 -8.21 -7.63
CA LYS A 371 -21.09 -7.76 -9.00
C LYS A 371 -19.64 -8.02 -9.44
N ALA A 372 -18.68 -7.66 -8.60
CA ALA A 372 -17.26 -7.88 -8.89
C ALA A 372 -16.91 -9.38 -9.02
N ILE A 373 -17.49 -10.24 -8.18
CA ILE A 373 -17.37 -11.71 -8.33
C ILE A 373 -17.97 -12.14 -9.66
N GLY A 374 -19.15 -11.64 -10.03
CA GLY A 374 -19.82 -11.98 -11.28
C GLY A 374 -18.99 -11.62 -12.51
N ASP A 375 -18.45 -10.40 -12.55
CA ASP A 375 -17.59 -9.93 -13.64
C ASP A 375 -16.31 -10.79 -13.75
N ARG A 376 -15.69 -11.13 -12.61
CA ARG A 376 -14.49 -11.98 -12.61
C ARG A 376 -14.81 -13.43 -12.97
N ALA A 377 -15.94 -13.97 -12.50
CA ALA A 377 -16.39 -15.32 -12.83
C ALA A 377 -16.66 -15.47 -14.34
N LEU A 378 -17.20 -14.44 -15.00
CA LEU A 378 -17.32 -14.42 -16.46
C LEU A 378 -15.96 -14.45 -17.16
N ALA A 379 -14.96 -13.72 -16.66
CA ALA A 379 -13.62 -13.71 -17.24
C ALA A 379 -12.90 -15.08 -17.12
N VAL A 380 -13.22 -15.85 -16.07
CA VAL A 380 -12.68 -17.20 -15.80
C VAL A 380 -13.62 -18.30 -16.30
N TRP A 381 -14.65 -17.96 -17.08
CA TRP A 381 -15.60 -18.91 -17.69
C TRP A 381 -16.43 -19.74 -16.69
N ARG A 382 -16.60 -19.28 -15.45
CA ARG A 382 -17.49 -19.90 -14.43
C ARG A 382 -18.90 -19.31 -14.52
N PHE A 383 -19.67 -19.72 -15.52
CA PHE A 383 -21.00 -19.17 -15.80
C PHE A 383 -22.03 -19.40 -14.68
N ASP A 384 -21.99 -20.55 -14.01
CA ASP A 384 -22.91 -20.87 -12.92
C ASP A 384 -22.75 -19.88 -11.76
N LEU A 385 -21.50 -19.58 -11.40
CA LEU A 385 -21.19 -18.63 -10.34
C LEU A 385 -21.51 -17.20 -10.76
N ALA A 386 -21.25 -16.84 -12.03
CA ALA A 386 -21.62 -15.53 -12.55
C ALA A 386 -23.14 -15.29 -12.47
N ARG A 387 -23.95 -16.30 -12.79
CA ARG A 387 -25.41 -16.25 -12.65
C ARG A 387 -25.84 -15.98 -11.21
N GLU A 388 -25.38 -16.81 -10.26
CA GLU A 388 -25.70 -16.63 -8.83
C GLU A 388 -25.29 -15.23 -8.35
N SER A 389 -24.12 -14.77 -8.79
CA SER A 389 -23.56 -13.49 -8.39
C SER A 389 -24.37 -12.31 -8.93
N PHE A 390 -24.78 -12.30 -10.19
CA PHE A 390 -25.62 -11.23 -10.73
C PHE A 390 -27.04 -11.24 -10.19
N GLU A 391 -27.62 -12.42 -9.91
CA GLU A 391 -28.91 -12.55 -9.22
C GLU A 391 -28.85 -11.89 -7.83
N LYS A 392 -27.78 -12.15 -7.07
CA LYS A 392 -27.56 -11.55 -5.74
C LYS A 392 -27.18 -10.07 -5.77
N ALA A 393 -26.40 -9.65 -6.76
CA ALA A 393 -26.05 -8.25 -6.96
C ALA A 393 -27.24 -7.41 -7.44
N GLY A 394 -28.31 -8.05 -7.91
CA GLY A 394 -29.44 -7.38 -8.54
C GLY A 394 -29.10 -6.72 -9.88
N ASP A 395 -27.98 -7.09 -10.51
CA ASP A 395 -27.56 -6.60 -11.83
C ASP A 395 -28.31 -7.34 -12.94
N LEU A 396 -29.54 -6.87 -13.18
CA LEU A 396 -30.42 -7.48 -14.18
C LEU A 396 -29.89 -7.31 -15.61
N GLY A 397 -29.06 -6.30 -15.89
CA GLY A 397 -28.50 -6.08 -17.23
C GLY A 397 -27.50 -7.17 -17.61
N SER A 398 -26.52 -7.39 -16.74
CA SER A 398 -25.50 -8.43 -16.91
C SER A 398 -26.14 -9.83 -16.89
N LEU A 399 -27.11 -10.05 -16.00
CA LEU A 399 -27.86 -11.30 -15.94
C LEU A 399 -28.65 -11.58 -17.23
N MET A 400 -29.29 -10.56 -17.83
CA MET A 400 -30.00 -10.73 -19.09
C MET A 400 -29.07 -11.17 -20.23
N LEU A 401 -27.90 -10.55 -20.35
CA LEU A 401 -26.92 -10.92 -21.37
C LEU A 401 -26.45 -12.37 -21.20
N LEU A 402 -26.20 -12.79 -19.96
CA LEU A 402 -25.80 -14.16 -19.65
C LEU A 402 -26.91 -15.16 -20.00
N LEU A 403 -28.15 -14.91 -19.56
CA LEU A 403 -29.29 -15.80 -19.80
C LEU A 403 -29.64 -15.90 -21.29
N LEU A 404 -29.56 -14.80 -22.05
CA LEU A 404 -29.76 -14.81 -23.50
C LEU A 404 -28.69 -15.61 -24.22
N SER A 405 -27.44 -15.51 -23.77
CA SER A 405 -26.31 -16.24 -24.38
C SER A 405 -26.40 -17.74 -24.12
N ILE A 406 -26.90 -18.15 -22.95
CA ILE A 406 -27.12 -19.56 -22.58
C ILE A 406 -28.41 -20.10 -23.21
N GLY A 407 -29.39 -19.24 -23.50
CA GLY A 407 -30.72 -19.65 -23.95
C GLY A 407 -31.63 -20.15 -22.83
N ASP A 408 -31.40 -19.73 -21.58
CA ASP A 408 -32.23 -20.12 -20.44
C ASP A 408 -33.55 -19.33 -20.42
N ARG A 409 -34.62 -20.00 -20.89
CA ARG A 409 -35.97 -19.44 -20.97
C ARG A 409 -36.57 -19.16 -19.59
N ASP A 410 -36.42 -20.07 -18.64
CA ASP A 410 -37.03 -19.97 -17.32
C ASP A 410 -36.35 -18.86 -16.50
N GLY A 411 -35.03 -18.74 -16.62
CA GLY A 411 -34.27 -17.64 -16.04
C GLY A 411 -34.71 -16.28 -16.59
N LEU A 412 -34.89 -16.19 -17.91
CA LEU A 412 -35.28 -14.94 -18.57
C LEU A 412 -36.73 -14.54 -18.22
N GLU A 413 -37.63 -15.49 -17.99
CA GLU A 413 -39.00 -15.21 -17.51
C GLU A 413 -38.97 -14.62 -16.08
N LYS A 414 -38.17 -15.19 -15.18
CA LYS A 414 -37.98 -14.66 -13.82
C LYS A 414 -37.37 -13.26 -13.86
N LEU A 415 -36.38 -13.04 -14.72
CA LEU A 415 -35.75 -11.73 -14.90
C LEU A 415 -36.76 -10.68 -15.37
N ALA A 416 -37.63 -11.01 -16.32
CA ALA A 416 -38.64 -10.10 -16.82
C ALA A 416 -39.61 -9.63 -15.70
N ARG A 417 -40.05 -10.56 -14.84
CA ARG A 417 -40.90 -10.24 -13.68
C ARG A 417 -40.17 -9.35 -12.68
N ASN A 418 -38.94 -9.71 -12.31
CA ASN A 418 -38.11 -8.91 -11.40
C ASN A 418 -37.82 -7.51 -11.96
N ALA A 419 -37.60 -7.39 -13.28
CA ALA A 419 -37.40 -6.11 -13.95
C ALA A 419 -38.66 -5.24 -13.92
N GLU A 420 -39.85 -5.83 -14.10
CA GLU A 420 -41.14 -5.13 -13.97
C GLU A 420 -41.35 -4.63 -12.54
N GLU A 421 -41.10 -5.47 -11.52
CA GLU A 421 -41.21 -5.09 -10.10
C GLU A 421 -40.25 -3.96 -9.70
N LYS A 422 -39.01 -3.97 -10.22
CA LYS A 422 -38.03 -2.89 -10.02
C LYS A 422 -38.30 -1.65 -10.89
N GLY A 423 -39.33 -1.65 -11.73
CA GLY A 423 -39.67 -0.55 -12.63
C GLY A 423 -38.74 -0.40 -13.84
N GLN A 424 -37.87 -1.39 -14.11
CA GLN A 424 -36.97 -1.44 -15.26
C GLN A 424 -37.72 -1.96 -16.51
N ASN A 425 -38.73 -1.21 -16.94
CA ASN A 425 -39.68 -1.62 -17.99
C ASN A 425 -39.03 -1.91 -19.34
N ASN A 426 -37.94 -1.21 -19.71
CA ASN A 426 -37.23 -1.48 -20.97
C ASN A 426 -36.56 -2.85 -20.97
N LEU A 427 -35.97 -3.24 -19.82
CA LEU A 427 -35.33 -4.53 -19.66
C LEU A 427 -36.37 -5.66 -19.64
N ALA A 428 -37.48 -5.45 -18.93
CA ALA A 428 -38.61 -6.36 -18.93
C ALA A 428 -39.17 -6.57 -20.36
N PHE A 429 -39.38 -5.48 -21.12
CA PHE A 429 -39.86 -5.55 -22.50
C PHE A 429 -38.89 -6.31 -23.40
N ALA A 430 -37.58 -6.02 -23.31
CA ALA A 430 -36.58 -6.69 -24.12
C ALA A 430 -36.47 -8.18 -23.79
N ALA A 431 -36.54 -8.56 -22.52
CA ALA A 431 -36.59 -9.96 -22.10
C ALA A 431 -37.84 -10.69 -22.62
N LEU A 432 -39.04 -10.09 -22.47
CA LEU A 432 -40.29 -10.66 -22.96
C LEU A 432 -40.34 -10.80 -24.49
N LEU A 433 -39.74 -9.85 -25.21
CA LEU A 433 -39.62 -9.91 -26.67
C LEU A 433 -38.76 -11.10 -27.11
N GLN A 434 -37.64 -11.33 -26.44
CA GLN A 434 -36.75 -12.47 -26.73
C GLN A 434 -37.37 -13.82 -26.32
N LEU A 435 -38.19 -13.84 -25.28
CA LEU A 435 -38.98 -15.03 -24.89
C LEU A 435 -40.06 -15.42 -25.90
N GLY A 436 -40.34 -14.56 -26.89
CA GLY A 436 -41.45 -14.74 -27.82
C GLY A 436 -42.80 -14.66 -27.11
N ALA A 437 -42.93 -13.82 -26.08
CA ALA A 437 -44.16 -13.61 -25.32
C ALA A 437 -44.81 -12.25 -25.67
N PRO A 438 -45.27 -12.04 -26.92
CA PRO A 438 -45.69 -10.73 -27.39
C PRO A 438 -46.98 -10.25 -26.72
N ALA A 439 -47.82 -11.17 -26.22
CA ALA A 439 -49.01 -10.82 -25.44
C ALA A 439 -48.65 -10.10 -24.13
N ALA A 440 -47.58 -10.53 -23.46
CA ALA A 440 -47.08 -9.89 -22.24
C ALA A 440 -46.39 -8.55 -22.52
N CYS A 441 -45.73 -8.41 -23.68
CA CYS A 441 -45.18 -7.13 -24.13
C CYS A 441 -46.27 -6.06 -24.31
N VAL A 442 -47.42 -6.42 -24.88
CA VAL A 442 -48.57 -5.52 -25.02
C VAL A 442 -49.08 -5.10 -23.63
N ASP A 443 -49.23 -6.05 -22.71
CA ASP A 443 -49.70 -5.77 -21.35
C ASP A 443 -48.75 -4.81 -20.62
N LEU A 444 -47.44 -5.00 -20.75
CA LEU A 444 -46.42 -4.11 -20.17
C LEU A 444 -46.50 -2.69 -20.78
N LEU A 445 -46.70 -2.56 -22.09
CA LEU A 445 -46.86 -1.26 -22.75
C LEU A 445 -48.15 -0.55 -22.32
N VAL A 446 -49.24 -1.30 -22.12
CA VAL A 446 -50.50 -0.75 -21.59
C VAL A 446 -50.32 -0.29 -20.14
N LYS A 447 -49.71 -1.12 -19.27
CA LYS A 447 -49.41 -0.77 -17.87
C LYS A 447 -48.54 0.49 -17.75
N THR A 448 -47.60 0.68 -18.66
CA THR A 448 -46.69 1.85 -18.69
C THR A 448 -47.28 3.08 -19.36
N GLN A 449 -48.59 3.08 -19.69
CA GLN A 449 -49.29 4.19 -20.36
C GLN A 449 -48.71 4.53 -21.75
N ARG A 450 -48.25 3.51 -22.48
CA ARG A 450 -47.77 3.60 -23.87
C ARG A 450 -48.74 2.91 -24.81
N ALA A 451 -50.04 3.16 -24.64
CA ALA A 451 -51.11 2.51 -25.38
C ALA A 451 -51.02 2.62 -26.93
N PRO A 452 -50.56 3.75 -27.53
CA PRO A 452 -50.38 3.82 -28.99
C PRO A 452 -49.34 2.82 -29.50
N GLU A 453 -48.25 2.64 -28.75
CA GLU A 453 -47.18 1.71 -29.10
C GLU A 453 -47.61 0.27 -28.86
N ALA A 454 -48.38 0.01 -27.81
CA ALA A 454 -49.03 -1.27 -27.56
C ALA A 454 -49.94 -1.68 -28.72
N ALA A 455 -50.75 -0.75 -29.25
CA ALA A 455 -51.64 -1.01 -30.39
C ALA A 455 -50.86 -1.30 -31.69
N MET A 456 -49.78 -0.57 -31.95
CA MET A 456 -48.90 -0.83 -33.11
C MET A 456 -48.18 -2.18 -33.00
N PHE A 457 -47.67 -2.50 -31.79
CA PHE A 457 -46.98 -3.76 -31.53
C PHE A 457 -47.95 -4.95 -31.63
N ALA A 458 -49.14 -4.84 -31.03
CA ALA A 458 -50.20 -5.83 -31.14
C ALA A 458 -50.62 -6.03 -32.60
N ARG A 459 -50.77 -4.97 -33.41
CA ARG A 459 -51.12 -5.09 -34.84
C ARG A 459 -50.11 -5.93 -35.63
N THR A 460 -48.84 -5.89 -35.23
CA THR A 460 -47.75 -6.59 -35.93
C THR A 460 -47.57 -8.03 -35.42
N TYR A 461 -47.63 -8.25 -34.11
CA TYR A 461 -47.22 -9.51 -33.48
C TYR A 461 -48.36 -10.29 -32.79
N VAL A 462 -49.45 -9.62 -32.36
CA VAL A 462 -50.60 -10.21 -31.65
C VAL A 462 -51.91 -9.52 -32.05
N PRO A 463 -52.38 -9.71 -33.30
CA PRO A 463 -53.60 -9.05 -33.80
C PRO A 463 -54.80 -9.20 -32.87
N SER A 464 -54.94 -10.35 -32.18
CA SER A 464 -56.01 -10.63 -31.22
C SER A 464 -56.13 -9.60 -30.08
N LYS A 465 -55.02 -8.99 -29.64
CA LYS A 465 -54.99 -8.00 -28.54
C LYS A 465 -55.13 -6.55 -28.98
N VAL A 466 -55.20 -6.25 -30.29
CA VAL A 466 -55.34 -4.87 -30.77
C VAL A 466 -56.61 -4.18 -30.25
N PRO A 467 -57.80 -4.80 -30.22
CA PRO A 467 -58.99 -4.14 -29.71
C PRO A 467 -58.84 -3.70 -28.24
N GLU A 468 -58.21 -4.54 -27.41
CA GLU A 468 -57.93 -4.22 -26.01
C GLU A 468 -56.94 -3.05 -25.89
N ALA A 469 -55.85 -3.06 -26.66
CA ALA A 469 -54.86 -1.98 -26.66
C ALA A 469 -55.43 -0.65 -27.21
N VAL A 470 -56.28 -0.71 -28.23
CA VAL A 470 -56.97 0.46 -28.82
C VAL A 470 -58.00 1.03 -27.85
N GLN A 471 -58.74 0.18 -27.14
CA GLN A 471 -59.66 0.63 -26.10
C GLN A 471 -58.90 1.32 -24.95
N ALA A 472 -57.82 0.72 -24.47
CA ALA A 472 -56.95 1.36 -23.47
C ALA A 472 -56.41 2.72 -23.95
N TRP A 473 -56.06 2.85 -25.24
CA TRP A 473 -55.63 4.11 -25.84
C TRP A 473 -56.75 5.16 -25.89
N LYS A 474 -57.97 4.76 -26.29
CA LYS A 474 -59.16 5.63 -26.28
C LYS A 474 -59.49 6.11 -24.87
N ASP A 475 -59.42 5.22 -23.89
CA ASP A 475 -59.68 5.54 -22.48
C ASP A 475 -58.64 6.53 -21.94
N GLU A 476 -57.36 6.31 -22.23
CA GLU A 476 -56.27 7.21 -21.84
C GLU A 476 -56.45 8.63 -22.43
N LEU A 477 -56.83 8.72 -23.70
CA LEU A 477 -57.10 10.01 -24.37
C LEU A 477 -58.34 10.71 -23.81
N THR A 478 -59.36 9.94 -23.42
CA THR A 478 -60.59 10.47 -22.83
C THR A 478 -60.31 11.05 -21.45
N VAL A 479 -59.53 10.35 -20.62
CA VAL A 479 -59.06 10.84 -19.31
C VAL A 479 -58.23 12.12 -19.48
N LYS A 480 -57.41 12.23 -20.53
CA LYS A 480 -56.61 13.43 -20.85
C LYS A 480 -57.44 14.57 -21.49
N GLY A 481 -58.77 14.46 -21.56
CA GLY A 481 -59.66 15.51 -22.10
C GLY A 481 -59.64 15.64 -23.63
N ARG A 482 -59.09 14.64 -24.34
CA ARG A 482 -58.92 14.63 -25.80
C ARG A 482 -59.93 13.73 -26.51
N ALA A 483 -61.21 13.81 -26.13
CA ALA A 483 -62.27 12.94 -26.64
C ALA A 483 -62.41 12.94 -28.17
N LYS A 484 -62.17 14.08 -28.85
CA LYS A 484 -62.19 14.17 -30.32
C LYS A 484 -61.11 13.33 -31.00
N LEU A 485 -59.95 13.16 -30.35
CA LEU A 485 -58.86 12.33 -30.86
C LEU A 485 -59.13 10.86 -30.53
N ALA A 486 -59.74 10.56 -29.38
CA ALA A 486 -60.17 9.21 -29.04
C ALA A 486 -61.17 8.64 -30.06
N SER A 487 -62.16 9.43 -30.48
CA SER A 487 -63.14 9.03 -31.50
C SER A 487 -62.58 8.90 -32.93
N ALA A 488 -61.38 9.44 -33.18
CA ALA A 488 -60.72 9.36 -34.47
C ALA A 488 -59.86 8.10 -34.64
N ILE A 489 -59.65 7.33 -33.56
CA ILE A 489 -58.86 6.11 -33.59
C ILE A 489 -59.77 4.96 -34.03
N PRO A 490 -59.49 4.33 -35.19
CA PRO A 490 -60.30 3.23 -35.67
C PRO A 490 -60.06 1.96 -34.84
N ASP A 491 -61.14 1.28 -34.48
CA ASP A 491 -61.14 -0.01 -33.79
C ASP A 491 -61.40 -1.13 -34.80
N PRO A 492 -60.63 -2.23 -34.80
CA PRO A 492 -60.84 -3.34 -35.72
C PRO A 492 -62.21 -4.04 -35.58
N ILE A 493 -62.86 -3.92 -34.41
CA ILE A 493 -64.19 -4.49 -34.15
C ILE A 493 -65.29 -3.52 -34.59
N GLU A 494 -65.16 -2.23 -34.29
CA GLU A 494 -66.18 -1.22 -34.58
C GLU A 494 -66.13 -0.72 -36.03
N HIS A 495 -64.95 -0.72 -36.65
CA HIS A 495 -64.70 -0.20 -38.00
C HIS A 495 -63.96 -1.22 -38.90
N PRO A 496 -64.54 -2.41 -39.13
CA PRO A 496 -63.90 -3.45 -39.92
C PRO A 496 -63.64 -3.02 -41.38
N GLU A 497 -64.39 -2.06 -41.92
CA GLU A 497 -64.17 -1.50 -43.26
C GLU A 497 -62.83 -0.77 -43.43
N LEU A 498 -62.22 -0.26 -42.35
CA LEU A 498 -60.95 0.47 -42.41
C LEU A 498 -59.71 -0.44 -42.39
N PHE A 499 -59.89 -1.74 -42.14
CA PHE A 499 -58.82 -2.73 -42.02
C PHE A 499 -58.83 -3.70 -43.23
N GLU A 500 -58.60 -3.14 -44.42
CA GLU A 500 -58.64 -3.84 -45.72
C GLU A 500 -57.52 -4.88 -45.92
N GLU A 501 -56.53 -4.94 -45.02
CA GLU A 501 -55.32 -5.78 -45.10
C GLU A 501 -55.54 -7.28 -44.78
N GLY A 502 -56.80 -7.73 -44.67
CA GLY A 502 -57.10 -9.12 -44.32
C GLY A 502 -56.98 -9.40 -42.81
N TRP A 503 -57.47 -8.48 -41.97
CA TRP A 503 -57.41 -8.55 -40.50
C TRP A 503 -57.91 -9.89 -39.92
N LYS A 504 -59.03 -10.40 -40.45
CA LYS A 504 -59.61 -11.69 -40.02
C LYS A 504 -58.67 -12.88 -40.31
N ASP A 505 -57.96 -12.83 -41.43
CA ASP A 505 -56.99 -13.86 -41.81
C ASP A 505 -55.69 -13.74 -40.99
N ALA A 506 -55.35 -12.54 -40.51
CA ALA A 506 -54.23 -12.34 -39.59
C ALA A 506 -54.52 -12.92 -38.20
N VAL A 507 -55.71 -12.65 -37.64
CA VAL A 507 -56.16 -13.25 -36.37
C VAL A 507 -56.30 -14.78 -36.48
N ALA A 508 -56.81 -15.28 -37.61
CA ALA A 508 -56.88 -16.73 -37.84
C ALA A 508 -55.48 -17.37 -37.96
N ARG A 509 -54.51 -16.68 -38.59
CA ARG A 509 -53.12 -17.13 -38.68
C ARG A 509 -52.41 -17.16 -37.33
N GLU A 510 -52.64 -16.17 -36.47
CA GLU A 510 -52.13 -16.16 -35.09
C GLU A 510 -52.61 -17.41 -34.31
N GLN A 511 -53.92 -17.65 -34.30
CA GLN A 511 -54.53 -18.80 -33.61
C GLN A 511 -54.11 -20.16 -34.21
N ALA A 512 -53.74 -20.19 -35.50
CA ALA A 512 -53.21 -21.38 -36.16
C ALA A 512 -51.71 -21.57 -35.92
N ALA A 513 -50.93 -20.50 -35.85
CA ALA A 513 -49.49 -20.53 -35.57
C ALA A 513 -49.22 -21.07 -34.16
N GLU A 514 -50.05 -20.68 -33.18
CA GLU A 514 -50.02 -21.21 -31.81
C GLU A 514 -50.29 -22.73 -31.74
N LYS A 515 -50.95 -23.29 -32.77
CA LYS A 515 -51.24 -24.73 -32.91
C LYS A 515 -50.23 -25.49 -33.77
N GLN A 516 -49.53 -24.84 -34.71
CA GLN A 516 -48.58 -25.47 -35.64
C GLN A 516 -47.14 -25.45 -35.14
N HIS A 517 -46.76 -24.46 -34.33
CA HIS A 517 -45.45 -24.38 -33.67
C HIS A 517 -45.65 -24.42 -32.15
N PRO A 518 -45.90 -25.60 -31.55
CA PRO A 518 -45.84 -25.72 -30.10
C PRO A 518 -44.45 -25.24 -29.63
N PRO A 519 -44.34 -24.60 -28.45
CA PRO A 519 -43.04 -24.26 -27.89
C PRO A 519 -42.16 -25.51 -27.90
N LEU A 520 -40.96 -25.39 -28.47
CA LEU A 520 -40.03 -26.51 -28.59
C LEU A 520 -39.87 -27.17 -27.22
N PRO A 521 -39.91 -28.51 -27.14
CA PRO A 521 -39.78 -29.20 -25.87
C PRO A 521 -38.48 -28.75 -25.20
N ILE A 522 -38.62 -28.30 -23.96
CA ILE A 522 -37.51 -28.00 -23.07
C ILE A 522 -36.68 -29.28 -23.02
N SER A 523 -35.38 -29.21 -23.33
CA SER A 523 -34.51 -30.31 -22.93
C SER A 523 -34.53 -30.32 -21.41
N GLU A 524 -35.37 -31.17 -20.81
CA GLU A 524 -35.22 -31.51 -19.41
C GLU A 524 -33.78 -31.98 -19.26
N SER A 525 -32.96 -31.15 -18.61
CA SER A 525 -31.63 -31.53 -18.18
C SER A 525 -31.81 -32.80 -17.36
N THR A 526 -31.48 -33.94 -17.96
CA THR A 526 -31.60 -35.25 -17.34
C THR A 526 -30.47 -35.33 -16.32
N SER A 527 -30.68 -34.74 -15.14
CA SER A 527 -29.86 -35.00 -13.96
C SER A 527 -30.27 -36.36 -13.38
N THR A 528 -30.03 -37.42 -14.14
CA THR A 528 -30.03 -38.79 -13.60
C THR A 528 -28.76 -39.47 -14.11
N ALA A 529 -27.66 -39.17 -13.42
CA ALA A 529 -26.47 -40.00 -13.44
C ALA A 529 -26.87 -41.42 -13.04
N THR A 530 -27.11 -42.27 -14.04
CA THR A 530 -27.14 -43.72 -13.88
C THR A 530 -25.70 -44.19 -14.06
N VAL A 531 -25.06 -44.47 -12.93
CA VAL A 531 -23.81 -45.23 -12.87
C VAL A 531 -24.14 -46.63 -13.41
N ALA A 532 -23.82 -46.87 -14.69
CA ALA A 532 -23.81 -48.19 -15.27
C ALA A 532 -22.36 -48.69 -15.27
N THR A 533 -22.06 -49.55 -14.31
CA THR A 533 -20.91 -50.44 -14.30
C THR A 533 -21.00 -51.41 -15.48
N GLU A 534 -20.06 -51.36 -16.41
CA GLU A 534 -19.80 -52.46 -17.33
C GLU A 534 -18.35 -52.93 -17.18
N ALA A 535 -18.23 -54.14 -16.61
CA ALA A 535 -17.07 -54.99 -16.73
C ALA A 535 -17.24 -55.85 -17.98
N THR A 536 -16.23 -55.91 -18.83
CA THR A 536 -15.92 -56.95 -19.84
C THR A 536 -14.54 -56.58 -20.42
N THR A 537 -13.41 -57.21 -20.06
CA THR A 537 -12.89 -58.49 -20.57
C THR A 537 -13.34 -58.80 -22.00
N ASP A 538 -12.53 -58.48 -23.01
CA ASP A 538 -11.58 -59.44 -23.61
C ASP A 538 -10.93 -58.94 -24.91
N ALA A 539 -9.66 -59.37 -25.05
CA ALA A 539 -8.93 -59.69 -26.27
C ALA A 539 -8.51 -58.57 -27.24
N GLU A 540 -7.27 -58.12 -27.03
CA GLU A 540 -6.37 -57.59 -28.05
C GLU A 540 -6.19 -58.61 -29.19
N THR A 541 -6.42 -58.18 -30.42
CA THR A 541 -5.84 -58.77 -31.63
C THR A 541 -5.23 -57.63 -32.45
N GLU A 542 -3.90 -57.51 -32.35
CA GLU A 542 -3.07 -56.80 -33.32
C GLU A 542 -3.11 -57.59 -34.63
N GLU A 543 -3.53 -56.96 -35.73
CA GLU A 543 -3.08 -57.34 -37.06
C GLU A 543 -2.70 -56.09 -37.86
N ASP A 544 -1.53 -56.22 -38.47
CA ASP A 544 -0.76 -55.24 -39.23
C ASP A 544 -1.54 -54.57 -40.36
N TYR A 545 -1.27 -53.28 -40.55
CA TYR A 545 -1.39 -52.63 -41.86
C TYR A 545 -0.11 -51.88 -42.17
N VAL A 546 0.75 -52.52 -42.95
CA VAL A 546 1.84 -51.90 -43.72
C VAL A 546 1.31 -51.72 -45.14
N ASP A 547 1.25 -50.48 -45.62
CA ASP A 547 1.79 -50.10 -46.93
C ASP A 547 1.55 -48.60 -47.22
N ALA A 548 2.65 -47.84 -47.22
CA ALA A 548 3.07 -46.79 -48.17
C ALA A 548 3.99 -45.76 -47.51
#